data_AF-A0A7C5QGC5-F1
#
_entry.id   AF-A0A7C5QGC5-F1
#
_cell.length_a   1.000
_cell.length_b   1.000
_cell.length_c   1.000
_cell.angle_alpha   90.00
_cell.angle_beta   90.00
_cell.angle_gamma   90.00
#
_symmetry.space_group_name_H-M   'P 1'
#
loop_
_entity.id
_entity.type
_entity.pdbx_description
1 polymer ?
#
loop_
_entity_poly.entity_id
_entity_poly.type
_entity_poly.pdbx_seq_one_letter_code
_entity_poly.pdbx_strand_id
1 'polypeptide(L)'
;MDTFKQLKHYTTALLFFSVLLILNLIVLAGCGTSKGFISDTRQENTDFTEYTFDIWQDFDGVINDIINDSDVISTDVDAVERICNPGESECIDANTRRFCNSSGTAWETQDCLEGFVCIDGTCTFKICEPGNLYCQDDLNLQRCNSEGTGFEPAGACEAGKTCMDGHCYSPCELADALRSSIGCVYYAVDTNPIHSWIPGTYAVALSNTDPSRTANVVIEVKNSGVWSTVGTYSVGPRALQTVVLDHRYIDGSAIYQGGAYRITSDLPIIAYQFNPLDGSQSYLSDASLLLPKSGLDKYHIVSAWPQGPADMSAQPGWPAHIQIVATAPTTVTVTSSIFTQGGGGVPALTPGVPTPFNLNEGDFLQLTVANFMDSFTGTYIESDQPVGVFFSNDCANVPADANYCCCEHLEEQLFGLQTWGKRYVASRVPMRGSEGALWVIMASENGTTVNFGFNPSVSGLPPSVSLNRGQKAEYLVTGTSSDPGDFWIESDKPIHVMQYMVAAFMVGYYSSNGDPSAVQAVPVEQYLTDYVVLVPTTWMNDYLVLTRHSGANVTVDGTPVSGPWAGAGSSGFEVARVPVSDGVHVLSGDQPFGVIVVGWDDYDSYAYPGGLNLRIINPV
;
A
#
# COMPACT_ATOMS: atom_id res chain seq x y z
N MET A 1 46.84 -18.48 -39.17
CA MET A 1 45.42 -18.85 -39.42
C MET A 1 44.58 -17.64 -39.03
N ASP A 2 44.59 -16.52 -39.75
CA ASP A 2 44.48 -16.28 -41.21
C ASP A 2 43.05 -16.34 -41.76
N THR A 3 42.38 -15.18 -41.67
CA THR A 3 41.95 -14.31 -42.78
C THR A 3 40.99 -14.80 -43.90
N PHE A 4 40.23 -13.81 -44.41
CA PHE A 4 39.52 -13.72 -45.71
C PHE A 4 38.19 -14.47 -46.00
N LYS A 5 37.11 -13.66 -46.05
CA LYS A 5 36.30 -13.28 -47.26
C LYS A 5 35.26 -12.23 -46.82
N GLN A 6 35.13 -10.99 -47.32
CA GLN A 6 35.10 -10.33 -48.65
C GLN A 6 33.76 -10.30 -49.42
N LEU A 7 33.43 -9.08 -49.87
CA LEU A 7 32.20 -8.56 -50.48
C LEU A 7 31.90 -9.03 -51.91
N LYS A 8 30.60 -8.96 -52.28
CA LYS A 8 30.04 -8.26 -53.48
C LYS A 8 28.68 -7.66 -53.05
N HIS A 9 28.20 -6.43 -53.31
CA HIS A 9 28.27 -5.43 -54.41
C HIS A 9 27.49 -5.77 -55.69
N TYR A 10 26.42 -4.98 -55.97
CA TYR A 10 26.20 -4.20 -57.21
C TYR A 10 24.98 -3.23 -57.06
N THR A 11 25.27 -1.91 -57.07
CA THR A 11 24.60 -0.72 -57.71
C THR A 11 23.05 -0.64 -57.91
N THR A 12 22.36 0.49 -58.22
CA THR A 12 22.65 1.81 -58.89
C THR A 12 21.38 2.71 -58.75
N ALA A 13 21.31 4.05 -58.88
CA ALA A 13 22.22 5.19 -58.61
C ALA A 13 21.59 6.58 -59.00
N LEU A 14 21.59 7.57 -58.10
CA LEU A 14 21.49 9.05 -58.34
C LEU A 14 20.20 9.63 -59.00
N LEU A 15 19.91 10.95 -59.07
CA LEU A 15 20.54 12.27 -58.70
C LEU A 15 19.52 13.11 -57.85
N PHE A 16 19.62 14.36 -57.33
CA PHE A 16 20.58 15.45 -56.98
C PHE A 16 19.80 16.44 -56.02
N PHE A 17 20.24 17.50 -55.31
CA PHE A 17 21.28 18.57 -55.41
C PHE A 17 20.92 19.75 -56.38
N SER A 18 21.00 21.08 -56.06
CA SER A 18 21.53 21.85 -54.90
C SER A 18 20.93 23.29 -54.79
N VAL A 19 21.29 24.03 -53.71
CA VAL A 19 21.72 25.48 -53.68
C VAL A 19 20.74 26.68 -53.38
N LEU A 20 21.30 27.63 -52.59
CA LEU A 20 21.00 29.07 -52.34
C LEU A 20 20.13 29.52 -51.12
N LEU A 21 20.28 30.82 -50.77
CA LEU A 21 20.08 31.43 -49.44
C LEU A 21 19.83 32.98 -49.56
N ILE A 22 19.32 33.61 -48.48
CA ILE A 22 19.35 35.07 -48.12
C ILE A 22 18.13 35.99 -48.47
N LEU A 23 17.87 36.89 -47.52
CA LEU A 23 16.78 37.86 -47.29
C LEU A 23 16.75 39.14 -48.18
N ASN A 24 15.60 39.84 -48.15
CA ASN A 24 15.46 41.29 -47.90
C ASN A 24 14.16 41.51 -47.06
N LEU A 25 14.16 42.15 -45.88
CA LEU A 25 14.09 43.60 -45.58
C LEU A 25 12.86 44.35 -46.14
N ILE A 26 12.20 45.31 -45.46
CA ILE A 26 11.98 45.64 -44.02
C ILE A 26 10.96 46.81 -43.98
N VAL A 27 10.14 46.99 -42.92
CA VAL A 27 9.31 48.21 -42.74
C VAL A 27 9.24 48.66 -41.26
N LEU A 28 9.55 49.96 -41.05
CA LEU A 28 9.27 50.86 -39.91
C LEU A 28 9.78 50.60 -38.47
N ALA A 29 10.64 51.54 -38.04
CA ALA A 29 10.58 52.35 -36.80
C ALA A 29 10.89 51.74 -35.41
N GLY A 30 11.82 52.39 -34.70
CA GLY A 30 12.11 52.19 -33.27
C GLY A 30 13.33 53.00 -32.79
N CYS A 31 13.14 54.00 -31.94
CA CYS A 31 14.18 54.97 -31.50
C CYS A 31 15.15 54.38 -30.45
N GLY A 32 16.42 54.86 -30.37
CA GLY A 32 17.26 54.63 -29.17
C GLY A 32 18.79 54.63 -29.33
N THR A 33 19.42 55.80 -29.23
CA THR A 33 20.80 56.10 -28.71
C THR A 33 21.64 54.92 -28.14
N SER A 34 22.93 54.70 -28.46
CA SER A 34 24.07 55.65 -28.45
C SER A 34 25.45 55.01 -28.82
N LYS A 35 26.46 55.88 -29.05
CA LYS A 35 27.96 55.76 -28.90
C LYS A 35 28.56 54.35 -28.62
N GLY A 36 29.69 53.92 -29.24
CA GLY A 36 30.66 54.58 -30.13
C GLY A 36 31.93 53.72 -30.35
N PHE A 37 33.06 54.33 -30.76
CA PHE A 37 34.32 53.72 -31.30
C PHE A 37 34.18 53.21 -32.76
N ILE A 38 35.00 53.60 -33.76
CA ILE A 38 36.48 53.60 -33.97
C ILE A 38 36.99 52.16 -34.26
N SER A 39 37.69 51.83 -35.36
CA SER A 39 38.38 52.61 -36.42
C SER A 39 38.00 52.12 -37.85
N ASP A 40 38.11 52.91 -38.95
CA ASP A 40 39.31 53.11 -39.83
C ASP A 40 40.07 51.79 -40.11
N THR A 41 40.32 51.32 -41.35
CA THR A 41 40.58 51.99 -42.66
C THR A 41 39.65 51.52 -43.81
N ARG A 42 39.44 52.20 -44.96
CA ARG A 42 40.12 53.25 -45.76
C ARG A 42 41.08 52.74 -46.86
N GLN A 43 40.56 52.59 -48.08
CA GLN A 43 41.11 52.95 -49.42
C GLN A 43 40.11 52.41 -50.48
N GLU A 44 39.49 53.16 -51.39
CA GLU A 44 39.94 54.06 -52.48
C GLU A 44 39.58 53.44 -53.86
N ASN A 45 38.90 54.23 -54.71
CA ASN A 45 39.11 54.44 -56.16
C ASN A 45 39.32 53.23 -57.11
N THR A 46 38.69 53.10 -58.30
CA THR A 46 37.87 54.00 -59.16
C THR A 46 36.65 53.22 -59.79
N ASP A 47 35.90 53.57 -60.86
CA ASP A 47 35.98 54.65 -61.89
C ASP A 47 34.64 55.05 -62.56
N PHE A 48 34.58 56.33 -62.94
CA PHE A 48 34.01 57.01 -64.13
C PHE A 48 32.88 56.45 -65.05
N THR A 49 31.80 57.27 -65.20
CA THR A 49 31.12 57.71 -66.47
C THR A 49 30.31 56.71 -67.33
N GLU A 50 29.30 57.07 -68.16
CA GLU A 50 28.69 58.37 -68.59
C GLU A 50 27.25 58.19 -69.17
N TYR A 51 26.68 59.25 -69.79
CA TYR A 51 25.39 59.37 -70.54
C TYR A 51 24.08 59.37 -69.69
N THR A 52 23.44 60.52 -69.38
CA THR A 52 22.56 61.41 -70.21
C THR A 52 21.27 60.72 -70.70
N PHE A 53 20.06 61.31 -70.65
CA PHE A 53 19.68 62.68 -71.07
C PHE A 53 18.61 63.36 -70.17
N ASP A 54 18.17 64.56 -70.52
CA ASP A 54 17.42 65.56 -69.71
C ASP A 54 16.03 65.94 -70.32
N ILE A 55 15.30 66.88 -69.67
CA ILE A 55 14.18 67.75 -70.14
C ILE A 55 12.80 67.54 -69.46
N TRP A 56 12.63 68.21 -68.30
CA TRP A 56 11.65 69.27 -67.95
C TRP A 56 10.13 69.18 -68.28
N GLN A 57 9.32 69.50 -67.25
CA GLN A 57 8.17 70.47 -67.15
C GLN A 57 7.26 70.80 -68.35
N ASP A 58 5.99 71.20 -68.21
CA ASP A 58 5.08 71.52 -67.08
C ASP A 58 3.62 71.43 -67.59
N PHE A 59 2.59 71.49 -66.73
CA PHE A 59 1.41 72.39 -66.87
C PHE A 59 0.35 72.12 -65.79
N ASP A 60 -0.30 73.18 -65.30
CA ASP A 60 -1.36 73.11 -64.28
C ASP A 60 -2.48 74.16 -64.55
N GLY A 61 -3.68 73.89 -64.04
CA GLY A 61 -4.79 74.85 -63.94
C GLY A 61 -5.86 74.85 -65.04
N VAL A 62 -7.12 74.67 -64.64
CA VAL A 62 -8.22 75.67 -64.72
C VAL A 62 -9.42 75.15 -63.90
N ILE A 63 -10.17 76.03 -63.24
CA ILE A 63 -11.28 75.69 -62.32
C ILE A 63 -12.60 76.31 -62.81
N ASN A 64 -13.69 75.54 -62.65
CA ASN A 64 -15.12 75.89 -62.78
C ASN A 64 -15.66 76.34 -64.15
N ASP A 65 -16.71 75.66 -64.62
CA ASP A 65 -17.94 76.35 -65.05
C ASP A 65 -19.22 75.49 -64.92
N ILE A 66 -20.31 76.12 -64.46
CA ILE A 66 -21.76 75.76 -64.54
C ILE A 66 -22.30 74.44 -63.90
N ILE A 67 -23.58 74.52 -63.48
CA ILE A 67 -24.39 73.52 -62.74
C ILE A 67 -25.81 73.42 -63.38
N ASN A 68 -26.53 72.31 -63.14
CA ASN A 68 -27.86 71.90 -63.69
C ASN A 68 -27.77 71.28 -65.10
N ASP A 69 -28.51 70.21 -65.44
CA ASP A 69 -29.92 69.91 -65.11
C ASP A 69 -30.18 68.45 -64.62
N SER A 70 -31.43 68.13 -64.26
CA SER A 70 -31.85 66.93 -63.50
C SER A 70 -32.20 65.67 -64.31
N ASP A 71 -31.77 64.48 -63.84
CA ASP A 71 -32.65 63.43 -63.29
C ASP A 71 -31.94 62.07 -63.13
N VAL A 72 -31.61 61.68 -61.89
CA VAL A 72 -31.44 60.25 -61.51
C VAL A 72 -32.04 60.02 -60.12
N ILE A 73 -32.96 59.06 -60.08
CA ILE A 73 -33.72 58.52 -58.95
C ILE A 73 -32.90 58.36 -57.66
N SER A 74 -33.46 58.81 -56.53
CA SER A 74 -33.00 58.43 -55.20
C SER A 74 -33.38 56.98 -54.89
N THR A 75 -32.38 56.12 -54.69
CA THR A 75 -32.51 54.95 -53.83
C THR A 75 -31.72 55.22 -52.56
N ASP A 76 -32.42 55.41 -51.43
CA ASP A 76 -31.79 55.19 -50.14
C ASP A 76 -31.26 53.76 -50.12
N VAL A 77 -29.93 53.62 -50.05
CA VAL A 77 -29.32 52.37 -49.63
C VAL A 77 -29.33 52.43 -48.12
N ASP A 78 -30.28 51.74 -47.50
CA ASP A 78 -30.40 51.65 -46.04
C ASP A 78 -29.02 51.42 -45.43
N ALA A 79 -28.59 52.35 -44.57
CA ALA A 79 -27.36 52.22 -43.83
C ALA A 79 -27.54 51.09 -42.81
N VAL A 80 -27.22 49.86 -43.23
CA VAL A 80 -27.50 48.61 -42.48
C VAL A 80 -27.04 48.79 -41.05
N GLU A 81 -28.01 48.78 -40.13
CA GLU A 81 -27.79 49.28 -38.77
C GLU A 81 -26.71 48.46 -38.07
N ARG A 82 -25.63 49.14 -37.65
CA ARG A 82 -24.50 48.49 -36.99
C ARG A 82 -24.88 48.20 -35.54
N ILE A 83 -25.24 46.94 -35.27
CA ILE A 83 -25.66 46.48 -33.94
C ILE A 83 -24.50 46.05 -33.03
N CYS A 84 -23.28 45.92 -33.57
CA CYS A 84 -22.06 45.62 -32.81
C CYS A 84 -20.80 46.08 -33.58
N ASN A 85 -19.65 46.20 -32.91
CA ASN A 85 -18.41 46.58 -33.58
C ASN A 85 -17.76 45.35 -34.24
N PRO A 86 -17.39 45.39 -35.54
CA PRO A 86 -16.80 44.23 -36.23
C PRO A 86 -15.61 43.63 -35.46
N GLY A 87 -15.68 42.34 -35.14
CA GLY A 87 -14.66 41.62 -34.37
C GLY A 87 -14.73 41.78 -32.84
N GLU A 88 -15.69 42.52 -32.30
CA GLU A 88 -16.01 42.55 -30.86
C GLU A 88 -16.47 41.17 -30.39
N SER A 89 -16.11 40.76 -29.18
CA SER A 89 -16.48 39.45 -28.62
C SER A 89 -16.78 39.50 -27.14
N GLU A 90 -17.79 38.73 -26.70
CA GLU A 90 -18.22 38.63 -25.30
C GLU A 90 -18.76 37.22 -25.01
N CYS A 91 -18.93 36.88 -23.73
CA CYS A 91 -19.51 35.59 -23.33
C CYS A 91 -21.03 35.68 -23.17
N ILE A 92 -21.73 34.67 -23.68
CA ILE A 92 -23.17 34.47 -23.42
C ILE A 92 -23.35 33.73 -22.09
N ASP A 93 -22.51 32.72 -21.87
CA ASP A 93 -22.46 31.90 -20.65
C ASP A 93 -21.02 31.35 -20.47
N ALA A 94 -20.82 30.48 -19.48
CA ALA A 94 -19.51 29.92 -19.16
C ALA A 94 -18.87 29.07 -20.29
N ASN A 95 -19.67 28.54 -21.22
CA ASN A 95 -19.19 27.66 -22.30
C ASN A 95 -19.39 28.28 -23.70
N THR A 96 -20.21 29.32 -23.84
CA THR A 96 -20.58 29.89 -25.16
C THR A 96 -20.13 31.34 -25.29
N ARG A 97 -19.39 31.65 -26.35
CA ARG A 97 -19.07 33.03 -26.75
C ARG A 97 -19.92 33.52 -27.92
N ARG A 98 -20.07 34.84 -28.04
CA ARG A 98 -20.45 35.48 -29.30
C ARG A 98 -19.38 36.44 -29.79
N PHE A 99 -19.28 36.59 -31.11
CA PHE A 99 -18.41 37.53 -31.78
C PHE A 99 -19.17 38.24 -32.91
N CYS A 100 -18.87 39.52 -33.12
CA CYS A 100 -19.55 40.35 -34.10
C CYS A 100 -18.94 40.15 -35.49
N ASN A 101 -19.78 39.94 -36.51
CA ASN A 101 -19.33 39.68 -37.87
C ASN A 101 -18.62 40.88 -38.52
N SER A 102 -17.91 40.64 -39.62
CA SER A 102 -17.04 41.65 -40.27
C SER A 102 -17.78 42.90 -40.79
N SER A 103 -19.09 42.83 -41.00
CA SER A 103 -19.93 43.98 -41.36
C SER A 103 -20.47 44.77 -40.15
N GLY A 104 -20.49 44.18 -38.95
CA GLY A 104 -21.05 44.80 -37.73
C GLY A 104 -22.57 44.62 -37.61
N THR A 105 -23.14 43.67 -38.33
CA THR A 105 -24.59 43.55 -38.58
C THR A 105 -25.22 42.27 -38.01
N ALA A 106 -24.41 41.34 -37.50
CA ALA A 106 -24.88 40.15 -36.79
C ALA A 106 -23.86 39.70 -35.74
N TRP A 107 -24.37 39.09 -34.66
CA TRP A 107 -23.60 38.30 -33.72
C TRP A 107 -23.60 36.82 -34.16
N GLU A 108 -22.42 36.22 -34.23
CA GLU A 108 -22.22 34.79 -34.47
C GLU A 108 -21.77 34.12 -33.16
N THR A 109 -22.22 32.89 -32.91
CA THR A 109 -21.94 32.15 -31.66
C THR A 109 -20.94 31.01 -31.87
N GLN A 110 -20.09 30.79 -30.88
CA GLN A 110 -19.17 29.65 -30.84
C GLN A 110 -19.14 29.05 -29.44
N ASP A 111 -19.37 27.75 -29.36
CA ASP A 111 -19.15 26.96 -28.17
C ASP A 111 -17.65 26.74 -27.95
N CYS A 112 -17.21 26.83 -26.70
CA CYS A 112 -15.87 26.46 -26.28
C CYS A 112 -15.72 24.93 -26.30
N LEU A 113 -14.51 24.45 -26.57
CA LEU A 113 -14.20 23.02 -26.57
C LEU A 113 -14.25 22.44 -25.14
N GLU A 114 -14.41 21.13 -25.02
CA GLU A 114 -14.30 20.44 -23.74
C GLU A 114 -12.96 20.77 -23.06
N GLY A 115 -13.00 21.15 -21.79
CA GLY A 115 -11.85 21.68 -21.06
C GLY A 115 -11.57 23.19 -21.27
N PHE A 116 -12.45 23.94 -21.93
CA PHE A 116 -12.36 25.39 -22.07
C PHE A 116 -13.60 26.10 -21.49
N VAL A 117 -13.39 27.34 -21.04
CA VAL A 117 -14.37 28.24 -20.43
C VAL A 117 -14.33 29.60 -21.13
N CYS A 118 -15.47 30.26 -21.34
CA CYS A 118 -15.52 31.59 -21.94
C CYS A 118 -15.25 32.67 -20.87
N ILE A 119 -14.24 33.51 -21.12
CA ILE A 119 -13.94 34.73 -20.35
C ILE A 119 -13.62 35.85 -21.36
N ASP A 120 -14.21 37.03 -21.17
CA ASP A 120 -14.02 38.21 -22.04
C ASP A 120 -14.10 37.90 -23.56
N GLY A 121 -15.08 37.07 -23.95
CA GLY A 121 -15.29 36.66 -25.34
C GLY A 121 -14.26 35.68 -25.90
N THR A 122 -13.41 35.10 -25.04
CA THR A 122 -12.34 34.17 -25.42
C THR A 122 -12.49 32.85 -24.68
N CYS A 123 -12.50 31.74 -25.43
CA CYS A 123 -12.42 30.40 -24.85
C CYS A 123 -11.02 30.15 -24.31
N THR A 124 -10.88 30.16 -22.99
CA THR A 124 -9.64 29.97 -22.24
C THR A 124 -9.61 28.57 -21.64
N PHE A 125 -8.43 27.95 -21.52
CA PHE A 125 -8.32 26.59 -20.98
C PHE A 125 -8.63 26.57 -19.47
N LYS A 126 -9.49 25.65 -19.04
CA LYS A 126 -9.91 25.47 -17.65
C LYS A 126 -8.88 24.59 -16.93
N ILE A 127 -8.09 25.21 -16.06
CA ILE A 127 -7.00 24.56 -15.29
C ILE A 127 -7.57 23.79 -14.08
N CYS A 128 -8.66 24.27 -13.48
CA CYS A 128 -9.19 23.73 -12.24
C CYS A 128 -10.70 23.97 -12.09
N GLU A 129 -11.33 23.33 -11.10
CA GLU A 129 -12.75 23.52 -10.77
C GLU A 129 -12.95 24.75 -9.86
N PRO A 130 -13.70 25.78 -10.28
CA PRO A 130 -13.84 27.04 -9.54
C PRO A 130 -14.19 26.85 -8.06
N GLY A 131 -13.43 27.51 -7.19
CA GLY A 131 -13.63 27.47 -5.74
C GLY A 131 -13.10 26.23 -5.02
N ASN A 132 -12.75 25.14 -5.72
CA ASN A 132 -12.14 23.95 -5.09
C ASN A 132 -10.74 24.25 -4.54
N LEU A 133 -10.34 23.50 -3.51
CA LEU A 133 -9.00 23.52 -2.93
C LEU A 133 -8.09 22.49 -3.59
N TYR A 134 -6.82 22.85 -3.69
CA TYR A 134 -5.72 22.05 -4.24
C TYR A 134 -4.48 22.34 -3.39
N CYS A 135 -3.50 21.44 -3.38
CA CYS A 135 -2.20 21.74 -2.79
C CYS A 135 -1.38 22.61 -3.75
N GLN A 136 -0.68 23.61 -3.21
CA GLN A 136 0.38 24.36 -3.88
C GLN A 136 1.73 23.68 -3.65
N ASP A 137 1.93 23.21 -2.43
CA ASP A 137 3.04 22.40 -1.95
C ASP A 137 2.57 21.64 -0.69
N ASP A 138 3.46 20.85 -0.07
CA ASP A 138 3.17 20.02 1.12
C ASP A 138 2.63 20.81 2.33
N LEU A 139 2.75 22.14 2.36
CA LEU A 139 2.33 22.98 3.49
C LEU A 139 1.29 24.06 3.12
N ASN A 140 1.08 24.35 1.83
CA ASN A 140 0.22 25.45 1.39
C ASN A 140 -0.96 24.97 0.53
N LEU A 141 -2.14 25.49 0.85
CA LEU A 141 -3.36 25.34 0.06
C LEU A 141 -3.50 26.49 -0.94
N GLN A 142 -3.98 26.16 -2.13
CA GLN A 142 -4.44 27.11 -3.14
C GLN A 142 -5.87 26.79 -3.55
N ARG A 143 -6.65 27.84 -3.88
CA ARG A 143 -8.03 27.75 -4.33
C ARG A 143 -8.09 28.08 -5.81
N CYS A 144 -8.86 27.32 -6.58
CA CYS A 144 -9.16 27.71 -7.95
C CYS A 144 -10.00 29.00 -7.98
N ASN A 145 -9.61 29.98 -8.80
CA ASN A 145 -10.34 31.23 -8.96
C ASN A 145 -11.78 30.99 -9.48
N SER A 146 -12.65 32.01 -9.43
CA SER A 146 -14.06 31.89 -9.88
C SER A 146 -14.22 31.55 -11.37
N GLU A 147 -13.16 31.69 -12.15
CA GLU A 147 -13.11 31.48 -13.59
C GLU A 147 -12.62 30.09 -14.01
N GLY A 148 -11.95 29.34 -13.14
CA GLY A 148 -11.35 28.04 -13.47
C GLY A 148 -9.97 28.14 -14.15
N THR A 149 -9.39 29.34 -14.24
CA THR A 149 -8.22 29.69 -15.07
C THR A 149 -6.92 29.90 -14.29
N GLY A 150 -6.97 29.88 -12.96
CA GLY A 150 -5.81 30.10 -12.13
C GLY A 150 -6.06 29.78 -10.66
N PHE A 151 -4.98 29.84 -9.87
CA PHE A 151 -5.01 29.54 -8.45
C PHE A 151 -4.68 30.78 -7.60
N GLU A 152 -5.38 30.91 -6.48
CA GLU A 152 -5.22 31.96 -5.48
C GLU A 152 -4.80 31.34 -4.13
N PRO A 153 -3.90 31.95 -3.33
CA PRO A 153 -3.50 31.40 -2.04
C PRO A 153 -4.70 31.22 -1.09
N ALA A 154 -4.86 30.02 -0.53
CA ALA A 154 -6.00 29.65 0.31
C ALA A 154 -5.65 29.43 1.80
N GLY A 155 -4.37 29.59 2.16
CA GLY A 155 -3.86 29.42 3.51
C GLY A 155 -2.76 28.35 3.59
N ALA A 156 -2.20 28.16 4.77
CA ALA A 156 -1.26 27.08 5.06
C ALA A 156 -1.92 26.02 5.95
N CYS A 157 -1.42 24.79 5.90
CA CYS A 157 -1.80 23.73 6.81
C CYS A 157 -1.39 24.05 8.26
N GLU A 158 -2.15 23.51 9.21
CA GLU A 158 -1.84 23.62 10.64
C GLU A 158 -0.50 22.95 10.96
N ALA A 159 0.22 23.44 11.97
CA ALA A 159 1.55 22.96 12.30
C ALA A 159 1.57 21.45 12.56
N GLY A 160 2.37 20.71 11.78
CA GLY A 160 2.48 19.25 11.84
C GLY A 160 1.59 18.48 10.84
N LYS A 161 0.67 19.16 10.14
CA LYS A 161 -0.10 18.59 9.02
C LYS A 161 0.61 18.79 7.67
N THR A 162 0.32 17.92 6.72
CA THR A 162 0.75 18.01 5.32
C THR A 162 -0.45 18.15 4.39
N CYS A 163 -0.28 18.80 3.24
CA CYS A 163 -1.30 18.91 2.21
C CYS A 163 -1.27 17.69 1.27
N MET A 164 -2.42 17.06 1.07
CA MET A 164 -2.64 16.07 0.01
C MET A 164 -4.04 16.30 -0.59
N ASP A 165 -4.18 16.25 -1.91
CA ASP A 165 -5.46 16.41 -2.63
C ASP A 165 -6.35 17.57 -2.15
N GLY A 166 -5.73 18.73 -1.87
CA GLY A 166 -6.42 19.95 -1.41
C GLY A 166 -6.88 19.94 0.04
N HIS A 167 -6.43 18.98 0.85
CA HIS A 167 -6.79 18.81 2.25
C HIS A 167 -5.55 18.68 3.13
N CYS A 168 -5.60 19.24 4.34
CA CYS A 168 -4.50 19.18 5.32
C CYS A 168 -4.70 18.01 6.28
N TYR A 169 -3.88 16.97 6.18
CA TYR A 169 -3.90 15.78 7.02
C TYR A 169 -2.79 15.80 8.07
N SER A 170 -3.09 15.45 9.31
CA SER A 170 -2.05 15.01 10.25
C SER A 170 -1.46 13.66 9.80
N PRO A 171 -0.27 13.28 10.30
CA PRO A 171 0.34 11.98 9.98
C PRO A 171 -0.59 10.79 10.26
N CYS A 172 -1.39 10.84 11.32
CA CYS A 172 -2.37 9.80 11.65
C CYS A 172 -3.57 9.79 10.70
N GLU A 173 -4.16 10.95 10.38
CA GLU A 173 -5.27 11.04 9.42
C GLU A 173 -4.83 10.55 8.01
N LEU A 174 -3.57 10.79 7.63
CA LEU A 174 -2.98 10.28 6.39
C LEU A 174 -2.74 8.76 6.44
N ALA A 175 -2.19 8.23 7.53
CA ALA A 175 -1.99 6.79 7.70
C ALA A 175 -3.33 6.01 7.67
N ASP A 176 -4.36 6.55 8.34
CA ASP A 176 -5.70 5.99 8.34
C ASP A 176 -6.36 5.98 6.95
N ALA A 177 -6.07 6.99 6.11
CA ALA A 177 -6.51 7.04 4.71
C ALA A 177 -5.74 6.07 3.80
N LEU A 178 -4.44 5.87 4.04
CA LEU A 178 -3.58 4.99 3.23
C LEU A 178 -3.82 3.50 3.48
N ARG A 179 -4.32 3.13 4.67
CA ARG A 179 -4.54 1.76 5.16
C ARG A 179 -3.32 0.84 4.98
N SER A 180 -2.45 0.81 5.97
CA SER A 180 -1.37 -0.18 6.11
C SER A 180 -1.24 -0.62 7.56
N SER A 181 -0.27 -1.49 7.88
CA SER A 181 0.13 -1.81 9.25
C SER A 181 0.74 -0.62 10.00
N ILE A 182 1.06 0.47 9.30
CA ILE A 182 1.55 1.72 9.86
C ILE A 182 0.34 2.61 10.21
N GLY A 183 0.17 2.96 11.48
CA GLY A 183 -1.01 3.68 11.97
C GLY A 183 -0.88 4.18 13.41
N CYS A 184 -1.97 4.74 13.96
CA CYS A 184 -1.94 5.44 15.25
C CYS A 184 -2.84 4.88 16.36
N VAL A 185 -3.71 3.90 16.07
CA VAL A 185 -4.58 3.27 17.09
C VAL A 185 -4.62 1.76 16.88
N TYR A 186 -4.22 0.98 17.89
CA TYR A 186 -4.22 -0.49 17.86
C TYR A 186 -4.99 -1.06 19.06
N TYR A 187 -5.43 -2.31 18.91
CA TYR A 187 -6.03 -3.10 19.98
C TYR A 187 -5.26 -4.41 20.11
N ALA A 188 -4.66 -4.64 21.27
CA ALA A 188 -3.86 -5.82 21.56
C ALA A 188 -4.59 -6.72 22.57
N VAL A 189 -4.46 -8.04 22.42
CA VAL A 189 -5.20 -9.04 23.21
C VAL A 189 -4.22 -10.06 23.77
N ASP A 190 -4.17 -10.17 25.09
CA ASP A 190 -3.42 -11.23 25.76
C ASP A 190 -4.12 -12.59 25.54
N THR A 191 -3.45 -13.44 24.76
CA THR A 191 -3.78 -14.85 24.52
C THR A 191 -3.24 -15.73 25.68
N ASN A 192 -3.30 -17.06 25.62
CA ASN A 192 -3.00 -17.92 26.79
C ASN A 192 -1.97 -19.04 26.52
N PRO A 193 -0.66 -18.75 26.44
CA PRO A 193 0.43 -19.75 26.51
C PRO A 193 0.58 -20.38 27.91
N ILE A 194 -0.50 -21.02 28.41
CA ILE A 194 -0.53 -21.94 29.57
C ILE A 194 0.23 -21.39 30.81
N HIS A 195 0.07 -20.10 31.11
CA HIS A 195 0.88 -19.34 32.11
C HIS A 195 0.97 -19.93 33.53
N SER A 196 0.12 -20.89 33.88
CA SER A 196 0.20 -21.61 35.16
C SER A 196 1.42 -22.54 35.31
N TRP A 197 2.19 -22.79 34.23
CA TRP A 197 3.35 -23.69 34.23
C TRP A 197 4.67 -23.04 33.82
N ILE A 198 4.63 -21.87 33.17
CA ILE A 198 5.74 -21.31 32.39
C ILE A 198 6.05 -19.86 32.80
N PRO A 199 7.33 -19.50 32.99
CA PRO A 199 7.72 -18.12 33.22
C PRO A 199 7.67 -17.33 31.90
N GLY A 200 6.99 -16.20 31.92
CA GLY A 200 6.89 -15.30 30.78
C GLY A 200 6.07 -14.07 31.13
N THR A 201 6.07 -13.09 30.23
CA THR A 201 5.19 -11.92 30.33
C THR A 201 4.71 -11.52 28.95
N TYR A 202 3.42 -11.25 28.82
CA TYR A 202 2.82 -10.66 27.63
C TYR A 202 3.45 -9.29 27.35
N ALA A 203 3.78 -9.01 26.08
CA ALA A 203 4.45 -7.78 25.70
C ALA A 203 3.97 -7.24 24.35
N VAL A 204 4.09 -5.92 24.18
CA VAL A 204 3.90 -5.25 22.89
C VAL A 204 5.15 -4.48 22.47
N ALA A 205 5.46 -4.52 21.18
CA ALA A 205 6.59 -3.81 20.58
C ALA A 205 6.08 -2.63 19.76
N LEU A 206 6.53 -1.42 20.10
CA LEU A 206 6.08 -0.15 19.52
C LEU A 206 7.16 0.42 18.59
N SER A 207 7.02 0.23 17.28
CA SER A 207 8.02 0.56 16.26
C SER A 207 7.74 1.90 15.58
N ASN A 208 8.59 2.91 15.75
CA ASN A 208 8.40 4.22 15.12
C ASN A 208 9.04 4.27 13.72
N THR A 209 8.20 4.33 12.70
CA THR A 209 8.63 4.41 11.30
C THR A 209 9.11 5.80 10.85
N ASP A 210 8.91 6.86 11.64
CA ASP A 210 9.30 8.22 11.26
C ASP A 210 10.84 8.39 11.24
N PRO A 211 11.43 8.99 10.18
CA PRO A 211 12.88 9.20 10.08
C PRO A 211 13.43 10.34 10.95
N SER A 212 12.57 11.14 11.59
CA SER A 212 12.95 12.45 12.16
C SER A 212 12.29 12.83 13.49
N ARG A 213 11.11 12.28 13.80
CA ARG A 213 10.28 12.67 14.96
C ARG A 213 10.13 11.52 15.94
N THR A 214 10.05 11.86 17.23
CA THR A 214 9.71 10.93 18.31
C THR A 214 8.20 10.76 18.39
N ALA A 215 7.70 9.53 18.34
CA ALA A 215 6.29 9.20 18.57
C ALA A 215 6.00 9.07 20.07
N ASN A 216 4.91 9.65 20.56
CA ASN A 216 4.46 9.53 21.94
C ASN A 216 3.24 8.61 21.98
N VAL A 217 3.40 7.49 22.68
CA VAL A 217 2.42 6.40 22.74
C VAL A 217 1.83 6.31 24.15
N VAL A 218 0.50 6.21 24.22
CA VAL A 218 -0.27 5.95 25.44
C VAL A 218 -0.86 4.55 25.33
N ILE A 219 -0.64 3.71 26.34
CA ILE A 219 -1.33 2.41 26.46
C ILE A 219 -2.37 2.52 27.57
N GLU A 220 -3.58 2.03 27.29
CA GLU A 220 -4.75 2.11 28.16
C GLU A 220 -5.44 0.74 28.28
N VAL A 221 -6.07 0.49 29.43
CA VAL A 221 -7.07 -0.58 29.60
C VAL A 221 -8.41 0.03 29.98
N LYS A 222 -9.52 -0.70 29.75
CA LYS A 222 -10.86 -0.21 30.07
C LYS A 222 -11.42 -0.94 31.29
N ASN A 223 -11.58 -0.22 32.40
CA ASN A 223 -12.10 -0.76 33.65
C ASN A 223 -13.49 -0.18 33.92
N SER A 224 -14.50 -1.03 34.12
CA SER A 224 -15.90 -0.63 34.34
C SER A 224 -16.43 0.39 33.31
N GLY A 225 -16.00 0.26 32.04
CA GLY A 225 -16.38 1.15 30.93
C GLY A 225 -15.52 2.42 30.77
N VAL A 226 -14.61 2.71 31.70
CA VAL A 226 -13.72 3.90 31.66
C VAL A 226 -12.32 3.50 31.23
N TRP A 227 -11.74 4.21 30.26
CA TRP A 227 -10.34 4.04 29.87
C TRP A 227 -9.41 4.64 30.94
N SER A 228 -8.37 3.88 31.29
CA SER A 228 -7.32 4.26 32.23
C SER A 228 -5.96 3.92 31.65
N THR A 229 -5.08 4.92 31.55
CA THR A 229 -3.68 4.77 31.13
C THR A 229 -2.93 3.82 32.05
N VAL A 230 -2.26 2.81 31.48
CA VAL A 230 -1.32 1.93 32.19
C VAL A 230 0.13 2.41 32.00
N GLY A 231 0.43 3.08 30.88
CA GLY A 231 1.76 3.60 30.61
C GLY A 231 1.80 4.63 29.48
N THR A 232 2.86 5.42 29.46
CA THR A 232 3.16 6.43 28.44
C THR A 232 4.62 6.31 28.02
N TYR A 233 4.89 6.25 26.73
CA TYR A 233 6.19 5.92 26.16
C TYR A 233 6.55 6.90 25.04
N SER A 234 7.84 7.20 24.87
CA SER A 234 8.33 8.06 23.78
C SER A 234 9.33 7.26 22.93
N VAL A 235 8.93 6.91 21.71
CA VAL A 235 9.69 6.07 20.79
C VAL A 235 10.47 6.95 19.82
N GLY A 236 11.80 6.90 19.87
CA GLY A 236 12.66 7.74 19.02
C GLY A 236 12.49 7.49 17.51
N PRO A 237 13.01 8.38 16.64
CA PRO A 237 12.92 8.19 15.19
C PRO A 237 13.64 6.91 14.74
N ARG A 238 13.00 6.11 13.86
CA ARG A 238 13.45 4.76 13.43
C ARG A 238 13.89 3.85 14.60
N ALA A 239 13.30 4.02 15.78
CA ALA A 239 13.57 3.23 16.98
C ALA A 239 12.32 2.47 17.45
N LEU A 240 12.48 1.65 18.48
CA LEU A 240 11.43 0.80 19.01
C LEU A 240 11.42 0.85 20.55
N GLN A 241 10.23 0.70 21.14
CA GLN A 241 10.05 0.48 22.57
C GLN A 241 9.24 -0.80 22.80
N THR A 242 9.85 -1.80 23.44
CA THR A 242 9.11 -2.98 23.94
C THR A 242 8.51 -2.66 25.30
N VAL A 243 7.29 -3.09 25.54
CA VAL A 243 6.54 -2.84 26.78
C VAL A 243 5.96 -4.16 27.29
N VAL A 244 6.46 -4.59 28.45
CA VAL A 244 5.85 -5.68 29.24
C VAL A 244 4.56 -5.16 29.87
N LEU A 245 3.51 -5.98 29.83
CA LEU A 245 2.17 -5.65 30.32
C LEU A 245 1.66 -6.74 31.29
N ASP A 246 0.68 -6.38 32.13
CA ASP A 246 0.00 -7.35 33.00
C ASP A 246 -0.86 -8.33 32.19
N HIS A 247 -1.04 -9.55 32.68
CA HIS A 247 -1.90 -10.53 32.01
C HIS A 247 -3.40 -10.17 32.08
N ARG A 248 -4.07 -10.37 30.95
CA ARG A 248 -5.50 -10.11 30.67
C ARG A 248 -6.17 -11.23 29.85
N TYR A 249 -5.53 -12.38 29.67
CA TYR A 249 -6.13 -13.57 29.09
C TYR A 249 -7.33 -14.08 29.92
N ILE A 250 -8.14 -14.96 29.32
CA ILE A 250 -9.29 -15.61 29.97
C ILE A 250 -9.36 -17.10 29.59
N ASP A 251 -9.78 -17.94 30.54
CA ASP A 251 -9.97 -19.38 30.29
C ASP A 251 -11.30 -19.65 29.56
N GLY A 252 -11.25 -20.39 28.46
CA GLY A 252 -12.44 -20.86 27.73
C GLY A 252 -13.24 -19.77 27.00
N SER A 253 -14.47 -20.11 26.56
CA SER A 253 -15.37 -19.16 25.91
C SER A 253 -15.92 -18.13 26.93
N ALA A 254 -15.80 -16.83 26.65
CA ALA A 254 -16.25 -15.75 27.53
C ALA A 254 -16.28 -14.39 26.79
N ILE A 255 -16.93 -13.36 27.38
CA ILE A 255 -16.72 -11.96 26.97
C ILE A 255 -15.98 -11.23 28.10
N TYR A 256 -14.77 -10.74 27.82
CA TYR A 256 -14.06 -9.85 28.74
C TYR A 256 -14.39 -8.40 28.40
N GLN A 257 -15.27 -7.81 29.20
CA GLN A 257 -15.60 -6.38 29.14
C GLN A 257 -14.34 -5.54 29.42
N GLY A 258 -13.95 -4.71 28.46
CA GLY A 258 -12.71 -3.94 28.53
C GLY A 258 -11.41 -4.76 28.59
N GLY A 259 -11.45 -6.03 28.16
CA GLY A 259 -10.32 -6.96 28.24
C GLY A 259 -9.08 -6.52 27.44
N ALA A 260 -9.26 -5.84 26.31
CA ALA A 260 -8.16 -5.49 25.42
C ALA A 260 -7.34 -4.27 25.90
N TYR A 261 -6.07 -4.23 25.50
CA TYR A 261 -5.24 -3.03 25.56
C TYR A 261 -5.54 -2.13 24.35
N ARG A 262 -5.72 -0.82 24.57
CA ARG A 262 -5.71 0.19 23.50
C ARG A 262 -4.37 0.89 23.49
N ILE A 263 -3.73 0.93 22.33
CA ILE A 263 -2.46 1.62 22.09
C ILE A 263 -2.78 2.82 21.18
N THR A 264 -2.48 4.04 21.63
CA THR A 264 -2.74 5.29 20.89
C THR A 264 -1.44 6.07 20.73
N SER A 265 -1.11 6.50 19.52
CA SER A 265 0.11 7.24 19.18
C SER A 265 -0.21 8.61 18.56
N ASP A 266 0.65 9.61 18.76
CA ASP A 266 0.57 10.92 18.09
C ASP A 266 1.20 10.93 16.67
N LEU A 267 1.98 9.90 16.34
CA LEU A 267 2.57 9.65 15.03
C LEU A 267 2.39 8.19 14.59
N PRO A 268 2.34 7.90 13.29
CA PRO A 268 2.23 6.53 12.80
C PRO A 268 3.42 5.65 13.22
N ILE A 269 3.09 4.56 13.89
CA ILE A 269 4.00 3.50 14.33
C ILE A 269 3.59 2.19 13.62
N ILE A 270 4.32 1.10 13.84
CA ILE A 270 3.81 -0.27 13.72
C ILE A 270 3.78 -0.85 15.14
N ALA A 271 2.81 -1.72 15.44
CA ALA A 271 2.78 -2.45 16.70
C ALA A 271 2.80 -3.97 16.46
N TYR A 272 3.39 -4.70 17.39
CA TYR A 272 3.42 -6.17 17.42
C TYR A 272 3.09 -6.63 18.85
N GLN A 273 2.56 -7.83 19.02
CA GLN A 273 2.45 -8.50 20.33
C GLN A 273 3.26 -9.80 20.36
N PHE A 274 3.65 -10.20 21.55
CA PHE A 274 4.43 -11.40 21.85
C PHE A 274 3.85 -12.05 23.10
N ASN A 275 3.65 -13.37 23.07
CA ASN A 275 3.15 -14.10 24.23
C ASN A 275 3.91 -15.42 24.49
N PRO A 276 4.93 -15.42 25.36
CA PRO A 276 5.64 -14.26 25.91
C PRO A 276 6.73 -13.73 24.94
N LEU A 277 7.55 -12.79 25.42
CA LEU A 277 8.68 -12.21 24.68
C LEU A 277 10.00 -13.03 24.79
N ASP A 278 10.16 -13.81 25.87
CA ASP A 278 11.41 -14.43 26.33
C ASP A 278 11.51 -15.90 25.90
N GLY A 279 12.07 -16.12 24.70
CA GLY A 279 12.29 -17.45 24.14
C GLY A 279 13.36 -18.29 24.86
N SER A 280 14.08 -17.73 25.83
CA SER A 280 15.16 -18.44 26.53
C SER A 280 14.66 -19.38 27.64
N GLN A 281 13.41 -19.21 28.08
CA GLN A 281 12.85 -19.88 29.25
C GLN A 281 11.35 -20.23 29.14
N SER A 282 10.64 -19.84 28.06
CA SER A 282 9.19 -20.05 28.01
C SER A 282 8.81 -21.46 27.54
N TYR A 283 9.36 -21.91 26.42
CA TYR A 283 8.96 -23.11 25.69
C TYR A 283 7.49 -23.13 25.23
N LEU A 284 6.87 -21.95 25.11
CA LEU A 284 5.53 -21.69 24.54
C LEU A 284 5.40 -20.22 24.10
N SER A 285 6.19 -19.74 23.14
CA SER A 285 5.98 -18.41 22.54
C SER A 285 5.21 -18.47 21.21
N ASP A 286 4.56 -17.37 20.85
CA ASP A 286 4.51 -16.95 19.44
C ASP A 286 4.42 -15.42 19.40
N ALA A 287 4.34 -14.84 18.21
CA ALA A 287 4.24 -13.39 18.02
C ALA A 287 3.32 -13.02 16.88
N SER A 288 2.77 -11.81 16.90
CA SER A 288 1.90 -11.33 15.81
C SER A 288 2.03 -9.84 15.51
N LEU A 289 1.82 -9.50 14.24
CA LEU A 289 1.66 -8.13 13.77
C LEU A 289 0.29 -7.59 14.18
N LEU A 290 0.28 -6.52 14.98
CA LEU A 290 -0.97 -5.83 15.29
C LEU A 290 -1.40 -4.93 14.12
N LEU A 291 -2.68 -5.02 13.78
CA LEU A 291 -3.30 -4.23 12.71
C LEU A 291 -3.91 -2.94 13.29
N PRO A 292 -3.63 -1.75 12.73
CA PRO A 292 -4.25 -0.52 13.22
C PRO A 292 -5.74 -0.48 12.87
N LYS A 293 -6.51 0.23 13.68
CA LYS A 293 -7.97 0.35 13.59
C LYS A 293 -8.49 0.71 12.19
N SER A 294 -7.75 1.53 11.45
CA SER A 294 -8.04 1.93 10.08
C SER A 294 -7.77 0.84 9.03
N GLY A 295 -6.85 -0.08 9.30
CA GLY A 295 -6.55 -1.26 8.48
C GLY A 295 -7.46 -2.47 8.73
N LEU A 296 -8.21 -2.48 9.84
CA LEU A 296 -9.17 -3.53 10.18
C LEU A 296 -10.33 -3.66 9.17
N ASP A 297 -11.08 -4.74 9.34
CA ASP A 297 -12.15 -5.20 8.47
C ASP A 297 -13.41 -5.54 9.29
N LYS A 298 -14.56 -5.57 8.61
CA LYS A 298 -15.83 -6.07 9.15
C LYS A 298 -16.01 -7.56 8.90
N TYR A 299 -15.36 -8.09 7.86
CA TYR A 299 -15.54 -9.44 7.34
C TYR A 299 -14.27 -10.28 7.55
N HIS A 300 -14.40 -11.45 8.16
CA HIS A 300 -13.29 -12.39 8.32
C HIS A 300 -13.75 -13.82 8.01
N ILE A 301 -12.85 -14.62 7.44
CA ILE A 301 -12.94 -16.08 7.45
C ILE A 301 -11.71 -16.58 8.20
N VAL A 302 -11.91 -17.27 9.31
CA VAL A 302 -10.83 -17.66 10.21
C VAL A 302 -9.90 -18.68 9.54
N SER A 303 -8.59 -18.45 9.66
CA SER A 303 -7.54 -19.46 9.49
C SER A 303 -6.99 -19.79 10.87
N ALA A 304 -6.87 -21.07 11.23
CA ALA A 304 -6.43 -21.49 12.56
C ALA A 304 -5.92 -22.94 12.55
N TRP A 305 -5.24 -23.35 13.61
CA TRP A 305 -4.74 -24.71 13.80
C TRP A 305 -5.51 -25.43 14.94
N PRO A 306 -5.74 -26.77 14.88
CA PRO A 306 -6.23 -27.54 16.03
C PRO A 306 -5.11 -27.74 17.07
N GLN A 307 -5.43 -28.19 18.30
CA GLN A 307 -4.39 -28.63 19.25
C GLN A 307 -3.60 -29.82 18.67
N GLY A 308 -4.33 -30.75 18.06
CA GLY A 308 -3.84 -32.09 17.74
C GLY A 308 -3.99 -33.06 18.93
N PRO A 309 -3.63 -34.34 18.74
CA PRO A 309 -3.70 -35.34 19.79
C PRO A 309 -2.44 -35.22 20.64
N ALA A 310 -2.57 -34.56 21.79
CA ALA A 310 -1.47 -34.22 22.69
C ALA A 310 -0.63 -35.44 23.15
N ASP A 311 0.62 -35.17 23.56
CA ASP A 311 1.46 -36.15 24.25
C ASP A 311 0.76 -36.72 25.50
N MET A 312 1.00 -38.01 25.77
CA MET A 312 0.19 -38.84 26.65
C MET A 312 0.50 -38.66 28.15
N SER A 313 0.90 -37.46 28.59
CA SER A 313 1.46 -37.21 29.92
C SER A 313 0.72 -36.16 30.79
N ALA A 314 -0.09 -35.26 30.21
CA ALA A 314 -0.71 -34.13 30.93
C ALA A 314 -2.25 -34.21 31.10
N GLN A 315 -2.80 -33.29 31.89
CA GLN A 315 -4.24 -33.14 32.22
C GLN A 315 -4.94 -32.20 31.19
N PRO A 316 -6.24 -31.85 31.30
CA PRO A 316 -7.08 -31.68 30.11
C PRO A 316 -6.77 -30.44 29.25
N GLY A 317 -6.37 -30.70 28.01
CA GLY A 317 -6.89 -30.01 26.82
C GLY A 317 -6.52 -28.54 26.68
N TRP A 318 -5.38 -28.28 26.03
CA TRP A 318 -4.90 -26.96 25.64
C TRP A 318 -5.54 -26.56 24.30
N PRO A 319 -6.63 -25.76 24.28
CA PRO A 319 -7.51 -25.74 23.12
C PRO A 319 -7.02 -24.81 22.00
N ALA A 320 -7.74 -24.85 20.88
CA ALA A 320 -7.75 -23.74 19.91
C ALA A 320 -8.84 -22.72 20.28
N HIS A 321 -8.54 -21.45 20.06
CA HIS A 321 -9.34 -20.28 20.43
C HIS A 321 -9.45 -19.32 19.25
N ILE A 322 -10.50 -18.50 19.25
CA ILE A 322 -10.52 -17.22 18.52
C ILE A 322 -10.96 -16.10 19.45
N GLN A 323 -10.34 -14.93 19.31
CA GLN A 323 -10.62 -13.72 20.06
C GLN A 323 -11.07 -12.62 19.10
N ILE A 324 -12.17 -11.95 19.40
CA ILE A 324 -12.73 -10.88 18.57
C ILE A 324 -12.83 -9.61 19.41
N VAL A 325 -12.00 -8.61 19.11
CA VAL A 325 -11.93 -7.33 19.84
C VAL A 325 -12.66 -6.22 19.09
N ALA A 326 -13.54 -5.51 19.80
CA ALA A 326 -14.35 -4.43 19.24
C ALA A 326 -13.65 -3.07 19.35
N THR A 327 -13.54 -2.35 18.23
CA THR A 327 -12.92 -1.01 18.19
C THR A 327 -13.91 0.15 18.30
N ALA A 328 -15.20 -0.18 18.39
CA ALA A 328 -16.36 0.69 18.56
C ALA A 328 -17.52 -0.18 19.10
N PRO A 329 -18.62 0.38 19.65
CA PRO A 329 -19.84 -0.37 19.88
C PRO A 329 -20.34 -1.02 18.58
N THR A 330 -20.53 -2.34 18.58
CA THR A 330 -20.81 -3.12 17.36
C THR A 330 -21.58 -4.41 17.68
N THR A 331 -22.41 -4.86 16.75
CA THR A 331 -22.81 -6.27 16.68
C THR A 331 -21.70 -7.05 15.95
N VAL A 332 -21.42 -8.26 16.40
CA VAL A 332 -20.58 -9.25 15.73
C VAL A 332 -21.40 -10.53 15.55
N THR A 333 -21.60 -10.97 14.32
CA THR A 333 -22.27 -12.24 14.01
C THR A 333 -21.22 -13.28 13.67
N VAL A 334 -21.13 -14.32 14.50
CA VAL A 334 -20.23 -15.46 14.28
C VAL A 334 -21.02 -16.63 13.70
N THR A 335 -20.62 -17.11 12.53
CA THR A 335 -21.11 -18.34 11.92
C THR A 335 -19.98 -19.37 11.99
N SER A 336 -19.92 -20.13 13.09
CA SER A 336 -18.84 -21.08 13.32
C SER A 336 -18.88 -22.25 12.34
N SER A 337 -17.70 -22.75 11.94
CA SER A 337 -17.54 -23.99 11.19
C SER A 337 -17.65 -25.26 12.07
N ILE A 338 -17.60 -25.10 13.40
CA ILE A 338 -17.46 -26.18 14.39
C ILE A 338 -18.42 -25.99 15.58
N PHE A 339 -18.41 -26.94 16.52
CA PHE A 339 -19.03 -26.75 17.82
C PHE A 339 -18.06 -26.01 18.76
N THR A 340 -18.57 -25.08 19.57
CA THR A 340 -17.78 -24.39 20.60
C THR A 340 -18.27 -24.74 22.00
N GLN A 341 -17.40 -24.55 22.99
CA GLN A 341 -17.82 -24.56 24.39
C GLN A 341 -18.64 -23.30 24.71
N GLY A 342 -19.52 -23.41 25.71
CA GLY A 342 -20.20 -22.27 26.33
C GLY A 342 -19.60 -21.99 27.70
N GLY A 343 -19.49 -20.72 28.06
CA GLY A 343 -18.83 -20.24 29.28
C GLY A 343 -18.94 -18.72 29.39
N GLY A 344 -18.62 -18.10 30.53
CA GLY A 344 -18.43 -16.64 30.63
C GLY A 344 -19.53 -15.73 30.05
N GLY A 345 -20.80 -16.16 30.02
CA GLY A 345 -21.92 -15.44 29.39
C GLY A 345 -22.17 -15.74 27.90
N VAL A 346 -21.29 -16.53 27.27
CA VAL A 346 -21.31 -16.97 25.87
C VAL A 346 -22.01 -18.35 25.74
N PRO A 347 -22.99 -18.52 24.84
CA PRO A 347 -23.58 -19.82 24.56
C PRO A 347 -22.64 -20.71 23.72
N ALA A 348 -22.78 -22.03 23.85
CA ALA A 348 -22.15 -22.98 22.95
C ALA A 348 -22.71 -22.81 21.52
N LEU A 349 -21.84 -22.62 20.53
CA LEU A 349 -22.23 -22.43 19.13
C LEU A 349 -22.43 -23.76 18.41
N THR A 350 -23.29 -23.73 17.39
CA THR A 350 -23.56 -24.86 16.48
C THR A 350 -23.02 -24.53 15.09
N PRO A 351 -22.37 -25.49 14.39
CA PRO A 351 -21.88 -25.29 13.03
C PRO A 351 -22.93 -24.69 12.09
N GLY A 352 -22.56 -23.64 11.35
CA GLY A 352 -23.41 -23.02 10.34
C GLY A 352 -24.60 -22.21 10.88
N VAL A 353 -24.70 -21.96 12.19
CA VAL A 353 -25.75 -21.14 12.80
C VAL A 353 -25.19 -19.74 13.13
N PRO A 354 -25.61 -18.67 12.40
CA PRO A 354 -25.16 -17.30 12.70
C PRO A 354 -25.63 -16.86 14.09
N THR A 355 -24.70 -16.49 14.96
CA THR A 355 -24.97 -16.10 16.35
C THR A 355 -24.45 -14.70 16.64
N PRO A 356 -25.33 -13.73 16.98
CA PRO A 356 -24.93 -12.34 17.22
C PRO A 356 -24.49 -12.08 18.66
N PHE A 357 -23.45 -11.27 18.80
CA PHE A 357 -22.88 -10.77 20.04
C PHE A 357 -22.83 -9.25 20.00
N ASN A 358 -23.16 -8.58 21.11
CA ASN A 358 -23.04 -7.12 21.23
C ASN A 358 -21.79 -6.80 22.06
N LEU A 359 -20.85 -6.04 21.50
CA LEU A 359 -19.59 -5.68 22.13
C LEU A 359 -19.43 -4.15 22.17
N ASN A 360 -18.83 -3.62 23.22
CA ASN A 360 -18.40 -2.22 23.31
C ASN A 360 -16.93 -2.09 22.89
N GLU A 361 -16.51 -0.89 22.53
CA GLU A 361 -15.09 -0.57 22.31
C GLU A 361 -14.21 -1.07 23.49
N GLY A 362 -13.21 -1.90 23.21
CA GLY A 362 -12.30 -2.50 24.20
C GLY A 362 -12.76 -3.82 24.80
N ASP A 363 -14.02 -4.23 24.60
CA ASP A 363 -14.46 -5.60 24.92
C ASP A 363 -13.87 -6.59 23.91
N PHE A 364 -13.51 -7.79 24.38
CA PHE A 364 -13.26 -8.93 23.48
C PHE A 364 -14.10 -10.15 23.82
N LEU A 365 -14.56 -10.84 22.78
CA LEU A 365 -15.23 -12.13 22.82
C LEU A 365 -14.20 -13.24 22.54
N GLN A 366 -14.07 -14.21 23.43
CA GLN A 366 -13.34 -15.44 23.17
C GLN A 366 -14.30 -16.61 22.92
N LEU A 367 -13.97 -17.45 21.95
CA LEU A 367 -14.64 -18.72 21.66
C LEU A 367 -13.60 -19.85 21.66
N THR A 368 -13.93 -20.96 22.32
CA THR A 368 -13.06 -22.13 22.50
C THR A 368 -13.66 -23.37 21.84
N VAL A 369 -12.83 -24.20 21.19
CA VAL A 369 -13.26 -25.44 20.51
C VAL A 369 -13.94 -26.44 21.46
N ALA A 370 -15.01 -27.11 21.00
CA ALA A 370 -15.65 -28.19 21.75
C ALA A 370 -14.83 -29.50 21.75
N ASN A 371 -14.01 -29.74 20.71
CA ASN A 371 -13.12 -30.88 20.60
C ASN A 371 -11.71 -30.41 20.22
N PHE A 372 -10.66 -30.96 20.81
CA PHE A 372 -9.27 -30.52 20.60
C PHE A 372 -8.70 -30.78 19.20
N MET A 373 -9.33 -31.69 18.44
CA MET A 373 -9.03 -31.95 17.02
C MET A 373 -9.74 -30.99 16.06
N ASP A 374 -10.71 -30.19 16.54
CA ASP A 374 -11.36 -29.16 15.74
C ASP A 374 -10.45 -27.91 15.65
N SER A 375 -10.61 -27.13 14.59
CA SER A 375 -10.04 -25.79 14.47
C SER A 375 -11.12 -24.84 13.98
N PHE A 376 -11.02 -23.54 14.31
CA PHE A 376 -11.97 -22.55 13.84
C PHE A 376 -11.89 -22.27 12.31
N THR A 377 -11.00 -22.94 11.56
CA THR A 377 -10.84 -22.74 10.11
C THR A 377 -12.18 -22.71 9.38
N GLY A 378 -12.39 -21.70 8.53
CA GLY A 378 -13.63 -21.54 7.77
C GLY A 378 -14.80 -20.95 8.55
N THR A 379 -14.66 -20.68 9.86
CA THR A 379 -15.62 -19.86 10.62
C THR A 379 -15.70 -18.47 9.98
N TYR A 380 -16.91 -18.01 9.70
CA TYR A 380 -17.15 -16.69 9.10
C TYR A 380 -17.66 -15.71 10.16
N ILE A 381 -17.10 -14.51 10.17
CA ILE A 381 -17.41 -13.43 11.09
C ILE A 381 -17.78 -12.19 10.28
N GLU A 382 -18.89 -11.55 10.62
CA GLU A 382 -19.32 -10.26 10.07
C GLU A 382 -19.74 -9.30 11.20
N SER A 383 -19.63 -7.98 10.98
CA SER A 383 -19.82 -6.99 12.04
C SER A 383 -20.24 -5.61 11.54
N ASP A 384 -20.88 -4.81 12.39
CA ASP A 384 -21.32 -3.45 12.04
C ASP A 384 -20.15 -2.48 11.87
N GLN A 385 -19.09 -2.65 12.68
CA GLN A 385 -17.88 -1.83 12.72
C GLN A 385 -16.63 -2.71 12.68
N PRO A 386 -15.48 -2.23 12.18
CA PRO A 386 -14.28 -3.04 12.09
C PRO A 386 -13.81 -3.60 13.45
N VAL A 387 -13.49 -4.89 13.44
CA VAL A 387 -13.02 -5.66 14.60
C VAL A 387 -11.63 -6.23 14.34
N GLY A 388 -10.85 -6.43 15.41
CA GLY A 388 -9.69 -7.29 15.35
C GLY A 388 -10.12 -8.73 15.57
N VAL A 389 -9.63 -9.66 14.76
CA VAL A 389 -9.84 -11.11 14.97
C VAL A 389 -8.47 -11.75 15.13
N PHE A 390 -8.30 -12.51 16.20
CA PHE A 390 -7.13 -13.34 16.45
C PHE A 390 -7.57 -14.81 16.42
N PHE A 391 -6.65 -15.71 16.06
CA PHE A 391 -6.71 -17.08 16.57
C PHE A 391 -5.57 -17.29 17.57
N SER A 392 -5.76 -18.22 18.49
CA SER A 392 -4.64 -18.75 19.27
C SER A 392 -4.79 -20.23 19.59
N ASN A 393 -3.69 -20.87 19.98
CA ASN A 393 -3.67 -22.21 20.54
C ASN A 393 -2.94 -22.17 21.87
N ASP A 394 -3.55 -22.64 22.96
CA ASP A 394 -2.87 -22.73 24.26
C ASP A 394 -1.61 -23.62 24.15
N CYS A 395 -1.70 -24.70 23.36
CA CYS A 395 -0.57 -25.42 22.77
C CYS A 395 -1.04 -26.09 21.46
N ALA A 396 -0.16 -26.27 20.48
CA ALA A 396 -0.48 -26.95 19.22
C ALA A 396 0.70 -27.76 18.65
N ASN A 397 0.48 -29.05 18.35
CA ASN A 397 1.43 -29.86 17.58
C ASN A 397 1.26 -29.56 16.08
N VAL A 398 2.36 -29.33 15.37
CA VAL A 398 2.37 -29.14 13.91
C VAL A 398 3.33 -30.15 13.25
N PRO A 399 2.86 -31.07 12.37
CA PRO A 399 1.46 -31.42 12.12
C PRO A 399 0.73 -31.91 13.38
N ALA A 400 -0.60 -31.91 13.33
CA ALA A 400 -1.47 -32.31 14.43
C ALA A 400 -1.49 -33.83 14.66
N ASP A 401 -0.36 -34.40 15.08
CA ASP A 401 -0.11 -35.83 15.26
C ASP A 401 0.78 -36.08 16.50
N ALA A 402 0.35 -37.00 17.37
CA ALA A 402 0.95 -37.34 18.65
C ALA A 402 2.38 -37.92 18.54
N ASN A 403 2.82 -38.31 17.34
CA ASN A 403 4.16 -38.82 17.11
C ASN A 403 5.23 -37.72 17.03
N TYR A 404 4.85 -36.44 16.99
CA TYR A 404 5.76 -35.31 16.78
C TYR A 404 5.74 -34.34 17.97
N CYS A 405 6.67 -34.56 18.92
CA CYS A 405 6.92 -33.59 19.97
C CYS A 405 7.71 -32.39 19.41
N CYS A 406 7.51 -31.18 19.91
CA CYS A 406 6.56 -30.81 20.96
C CYS A 406 5.47 -29.89 20.40
N CYS A 407 4.79 -29.14 21.27
CA CYS A 407 3.76 -28.20 20.88
C CYS A 407 4.16 -26.82 21.38
N GLU A 408 3.86 -25.80 20.58
CA GLU A 408 4.10 -24.40 20.92
C GLU A 408 2.74 -23.73 21.19
N HIS A 409 2.76 -22.58 21.87
CA HIS A 409 1.70 -21.60 21.68
C HIS A 409 1.62 -21.20 20.19
N LEU A 410 0.46 -20.76 19.72
CA LEU A 410 0.35 -20.11 18.41
C LEU A 410 -0.56 -18.90 18.56
N GLU A 411 -0.23 -17.78 17.91
CA GLU A 411 -1.15 -16.65 17.76
C GLU A 411 -0.93 -15.84 16.48
N GLU A 412 -2.00 -15.38 15.84
CA GLU A 412 -1.93 -14.38 14.76
C GLU A 412 -3.20 -13.50 14.76
N GLN A 413 -3.04 -12.18 14.62
CA GLN A 413 -4.11 -11.26 14.27
C GLN A 413 -4.42 -11.40 12.76
N LEU A 414 -5.55 -12.02 12.47
CA LEU A 414 -5.92 -12.42 11.12
C LEU A 414 -6.23 -11.23 10.21
N PHE A 415 -5.68 -11.27 9.00
CA PHE A 415 -5.96 -10.31 7.94
C PHE A 415 -7.43 -10.40 7.51
N GLY A 416 -8.08 -9.24 7.42
CA GLY A 416 -9.46 -9.08 6.96
C GLY A 416 -9.71 -9.68 5.58
N LEU A 417 -10.91 -10.22 5.37
CA LEU A 417 -11.29 -10.86 4.11
C LEU A 417 -11.09 -9.92 2.90
N GLN A 418 -11.22 -8.60 3.09
CA GLN A 418 -11.07 -7.59 2.05
C GLN A 418 -9.61 -7.29 1.66
N THR A 419 -8.63 -7.67 2.47
CA THR A 419 -7.20 -7.48 2.18
C THR A 419 -6.53 -8.72 1.56
N TRP A 420 -7.27 -9.83 1.42
CA TRP A 420 -6.80 -11.08 0.80
C TRP A 420 -6.52 -10.92 -0.70
N GLY A 421 -5.35 -11.40 -1.14
CA GLY A 421 -4.91 -11.30 -2.53
C GLY A 421 -5.18 -12.55 -3.35
N LYS A 422 -4.66 -12.55 -4.58
CA LYS A 422 -4.71 -13.71 -5.51
C LYS A 422 -3.32 -14.28 -5.83
N ARG A 423 -2.26 -13.62 -5.36
CA ARG A 423 -0.88 -13.90 -5.72
C ARG A 423 0.01 -13.83 -4.49
N TYR A 424 0.69 -14.92 -4.20
CA TYR A 424 1.55 -15.07 -3.03
C TYR A 424 2.85 -15.72 -3.44
N VAL A 425 3.93 -15.29 -2.81
CA VAL A 425 5.14 -16.10 -2.68
C VAL A 425 5.04 -16.81 -1.35
N ALA A 426 5.00 -18.14 -1.39
CA ALA A 426 5.17 -18.98 -0.22
C ALA A 426 6.65 -18.99 0.17
N SER A 427 7.06 -17.92 0.86
CA SER A 427 8.43 -17.69 1.30
C SER A 427 8.73 -18.51 2.56
N ARG A 428 9.47 -19.60 2.40
CA ARG A 428 9.70 -20.53 3.52
C ARG A 428 10.57 -19.88 4.60
N VAL A 429 10.22 -20.07 5.87
CA VAL A 429 11.16 -19.85 7.00
C VAL A 429 12.45 -20.67 6.80
N PRO A 430 13.56 -20.35 7.48
CA PRO A 430 14.80 -21.12 7.37
C PRO A 430 14.57 -22.61 7.63
N MET A 431 15.32 -23.48 6.93
CA MET A 431 15.33 -24.91 7.25
C MET A 431 16.15 -25.13 8.52
N ARG A 432 15.54 -25.77 9.53
CA ARG A 432 16.19 -26.04 10.83
C ARG A 432 16.91 -27.40 10.85
N GLY A 433 16.60 -28.27 9.90
CA GLY A 433 17.15 -29.61 9.70
C GLY A 433 16.77 -30.18 8.33
N SER A 434 16.04 -31.31 8.30
CA SER A 434 15.56 -31.95 7.06
C SER A 434 14.03 -31.96 6.92
N GLU A 435 13.34 -31.07 7.63
CA GLU A 435 11.89 -31.00 7.70
C GLU A 435 11.23 -30.37 6.46
N GLY A 436 9.93 -30.60 6.31
CA GLY A 436 9.07 -29.77 5.45
C GLY A 436 8.44 -28.62 6.25
N ALA A 437 8.12 -27.52 5.57
CA ALA A 437 7.24 -26.49 6.13
C ALA A 437 5.78 -26.83 5.81
N LEU A 438 4.86 -26.56 6.74
CA LEU A 438 3.45 -26.85 6.54
C LEU A 438 2.72 -25.60 6.05
N TRP A 439 2.08 -25.71 4.88
CA TRP A 439 1.34 -24.62 4.24
C TRP A 439 -0.15 -24.91 4.25
N VAL A 440 -0.96 -23.92 4.63
CA VAL A 440 -2.42 -24.00 4.61
C VAL A 440 -2.97 -22.91 3.70
N ILE A 441 -3.67 -23.30 2.65
CA ILE A 441 -4.29 -22.40 1.67
C ILE A 441 -5.81 -22.50 1.77
N MET A 442 -6.50 -21.38 1.96
CA MET A 442 -7.96 -21.33 2.13
C MET A 442 -8.60 -20.35 1.14
N ALA A 443 -9.76 -20.69 0.58
CA ALA A 443 -10.46 -19.84 -0.39
C ALA A 443 -11.54 -18.93 0.22
N SER A 444 -11.63 -17.69 -0.29
CA SER A 444 -12.70 -16.74 0.06
C SER A 444 -14.06 -17.08 -0.56
N GLU A 445 -14.05 -17.88 -1.63
CA GLU A 445 -15.16 -18.09 -2.55
C GLU A 445 -15.31 -19.55 -2.99
N ASN A 446 -16.52 -19.91 -3.43
CA ASN A 446 -16.82 -21.21 -4.04
C ASN A 446 -16.21 -21.34 -5.44
N GLY A 447 -15.71 -22.54 -5.76
CA GLY A 447 -15.10 -22.85 -7.06
C GLY A 447 -13.83 -22.05 -7.34
N THR A 448 -13.04 -21.74 -6.32
CA THR A 448 -11.72 -21.11 -6.45
C THR A 448 -10.74 -22.14 -7.01
N THR A 449 -9.88 -21.73 -7.95
CA THR A 449 -8.81 -22.53 -8.53
C THR A 449 -7.48 -21.92 -8.16
N VAL A 450 -6.62 -22.69 -7.50
CA VAL A 450 -5.27 -22.26 -7.06
C VAL A 450 -4.23 -23.07 -7.83
N ASN A 451 -3.24 -22.39 -8.40
CA ASN A 451 -2.14 -22.98 -9.16
C ASN A 451 -0.81 -22.75 -8.44
N PHE A 452 0.09 -23.73 -8.51
CA PHE A 452 1.38 -23.70 -7.82
C PHE A 452 2.55 -23.74 -8.80
N GLY A 453 3.47 -22.79 -8.68
CA GLY A 453 4.69 -22.70 -9.52
C GLY A 453 5.95 -22.87 -8.68
N PHE A 454 6.69 -23.96 -8.89
CA PHE A 454 7.82 -24.34 -8.04
C PHE A 454 8.98 -24.97 -8.84
N ASN A 455 10.18 -24.97 -8.26
CA ASN A 455 11.35 -25.57 -8.90
C ASN A 455 11.29 -27.11 -8.81
N PRO A 456 11.89 -27.88 -9.75
CA PRO A 456 11.83 -29.35 -9.74
C PRO A 456 12.47 -30.03 -8.51
N SER A 457 13.21 -29.27 -7.69
CA SER A 457 13.77 -29.67 -6.40
C SER A 457 12.76 -29.59 -5.24
N VAL A 458 11.65 -28.88 -5.42
CA VAL A 458 10.57 -28.74 -4.42
C VAL A 458 9.58 -29.90 -4.56
N SER A 459 9.06 -30.39 -3.43
CA SER A 459 8.15 -31.54 -3.35
C SER A 459 7.05 -31.34 -2.31
N GLY A 460 5.96 -32.10 -2.44
CA GLY A 460 4.77 -32.01 -1.56
C GLY A 460 3.58 -31.24 -2.13
N LEU A 461 3.75 -30.55 -3.27
CA LEU A 461 2.70 -29.78 -3.93
C LEU A 461 2.10 -30.50 -5.16
N PRO A 462 0.78 -30.40 -5.39
CA PRO A 462 0.19 -30.65 -6.70
C PRO A 462 0.46 -29.46 -7.66
N PRO A 463 0.20 -29.58 -8.97
CA PRO A 463 0.26 -28.42 -9.87
C PRO A 463 -0.88 -27.41 -9.61
N SER A 464 -2.03 -27.87 -9.10
CA SER A 464 -3.17 -27.04 -8.75
C SER A 464 -4.13 -27.76 -7.80
N VAL A 465 -5.04 -27.00 -7.18
CA VAL A 465 -6.15 -27.47 -6.34
C VAL A 465 -7.39 -26.60 -6.58
N SER A 466 -8.59 -27.16 -6.38
CA SER A 466 -9.82 -26.38 -6.34
C SER A 466 -10.47 -26.44 -4.96
N LEU A 467 -10.94 -25.30 -4.48
CA LEU A 467 -11.44 -25.07 -3.13
C LEU A 467 -12.77 -24.33 -3.15
N ASN A 468 -13.60 -24.60 -2.14
CA ASN A 468 -14.81 -23.83 -1.85
C ASN A 468 -14.59 -22.82 -0.72
N ARG A 469 -15.56 -21.91 -0.50
CA ARG A 469 -15.45 -20.87 0.53
C ARG A 469 -15.20 -21.48 1.91
N GLY A 470 -14.13 -21.04 2.58
CA GLY A 470 -13.72 -21.55 3.90
C GLY A 470 -13.14 -22.96 3.87
N GLN A 471 -13.03 -23.61 2.72
CA GLN A 471 -12.31 -24.87 2.57
C GLN A 471 -10.80 -24.59 2.52
N LYS A 472 -10.03 -25.35 3.30
CA LYS A 472 -8.56 -25.37 3.22
C LYS A 472 -8.01 -26.56 2.44
N ALA A 473 -6.82 -26.38 1.88
CA ALA A 473 -5.87 -27.45 1.52
C ALA A 473 -4.61 -27.30 2.38
N GLU A 474 -3.98 -28.43 2.71
CA GLU A 474 -2.77 -28.50 3.55
C GLU A 474 -1.67 -29.24 2.80
N TYR A 475 -0.45 -28.69 2.77
CA TYR A 475 0.69 -29.27 2.08
C TYR A 475 1.95 -29.19 2.94
N LEU A 476 2.56 -30.33 3.24
CA LEU A 476 3.90 -30.40 3.84
C LEU A 476 4.93 -30.33 2.69
N VAL A 477 5.57 -29.16 2.54
CA VAL A 477 6.43 -28.84 1.40
C VAL A 477 7.90 -29.00 1.78
N THR A 478 8.63 -29.77 0.98
CA THR A 478 10.07 -30.07 1.16
C THR A 478 10.89 -29.57 -0.03
N GLY A 479 12.21 -29.45 0.17
CA GLY A 479 13.13 -28.93 -0.83
C GLY A 479 14.59 -29.23 -0.50
N THR A 480 15.51 -28.55 -1.17
CA THR A 480 16.97 -28.63 -0.98
C THR A 480 17.50 -27.37 -0.31
N SER A 481 18.76 -27.35 0.15
CA SER A 481 19.38 -26.11 0.65
C SER A 481 19.58 -25.01 -0.41
N SER A 482 19.40 -25.32 -1.70
CA SER A 482 19.33 -24.32 -2.79
C SER A 482 17.90 -23.81 -3.06
N ASP A 483 16.91 -24.68 -2.84
CA ASP A 483 15.49 -24.47 -3.13
C ASP A 483 14.68 -25.00 -1.94
N PRO A 484 14.61 -24.28 -0.81
CA PRO A 484 14.18 -24.85 0.48
C PRO A 484 12.70 -25.24 0.57
N GLY A 485 11.93 -25.03 -0.49
CA GLY A 485 10.48 -25.16 -0.52
C GLY A 485 9.75 -23.85 -0.83
N ASP A 486 10.41 -22.89 -1.51
CA ASP A 486 9.76 -21.68 -2.00
C ASP A 486 8.90 -21.96 -3.24
N PHE A 487 7.70 -21.38 -3.28
CA PHE A 487 6.81 -21.52 -4.43
C PHE A 487 5.92 -20.29 -4.66
N TRP A 488 5.49 -20.15 -5.91
CA TRP A 488 4.47 -19.21 -6.35
C TRP A 488 3.08 -19.82 -6.17
N ILE A 489 2.14 -18.99 -5.72
CA ILE A 489 0.71 -19.32 -5.64
C ILE A 489 -0.05 -18.28 -6.44
N GLU A 490 -0.89 -18.72 -7.38
CA GLU A 490 -1.74 -17.84 -8.18
C GLU A 490 -3.13 -18.43 -8.39
N SER A 491 -4.16 -17.66 -8.04
CA SER A 491 -5.56 -18.09 -8.05
C SER A 491 -6.48 -17.18 -8.86
N ASP A 492 -7.59 -17.75 -9.36
CA ASP A 492 -8.64 -17.00 -10.06
C ASP A 492 -9.43 -16.07 -9.12
N LYS A 493 -9.51 -16.41 -7.83
CA LYS A 493 -10.26 -15.74 -6.76
C LYS A 493 -9.40 -15.58 -5.49
N PRO A 494 -9.75 -14.67 -4.57
CA PRO A 494 -8.90 -14.40 -3.41
C PRO A 494 -8.74 -15.60 -2.46
N ILE A 495 -7.57 -15.72 -1.86
CA ILE A 495 -7.21 -16.80 -0.94
C ILE A 495 -6.49 -16.23 0.29
N HIS A 496 -6.41 -17.04 1.35
CA HIS A 496 -5.53 -16.83 2.49
C HIS A 496 -4.47 -17.92 2.50
N VAL A 497 -3.26 -17.60 2.98
CA VAL A 497 -2.11 -18.50 3.01
C VAL A 497 -1.40 -18.36 4.35
N MET A 498 -1.39 -19.44 5.13
CA MET A 498 -0.59 -19.58 6.34
C MET A 498 0.62 -20.47 6.08
N GLN A 499 1.74 -20.14 6.73
CA GLN A 499 2.84 -21.05 6.98
C GLN A 499 2.85 -21.41 8.47
N TYR A 500 3.20 -22.65 8.77
CA TYR A 500 3.51 -23.11 10.12
C TYR A 500 4.87 -23.78 10.15
N MET A 501 5.67 -23.42 11.16
CA MET A 501 6.81 -24.22 11.61
C MET A 501 6.31 -25.53 12.20
N VAL A 502 7.10 -26.59 12.05
CA VAL A 502 6.75 -27.94 12.53
C VAL A 502 7.40 -28.24 13.89
N ALA A 503 6.92 -29.25 14.58
CA ALA A 503 7.43 -29.68 15.87
C ALA A 503 8.92 -30.12 15.80
N ALA A 504 9.67 -29.91 16.88
CA ALA A 504 11.12 -30.14 16.94
C ALA A 504 11.53 -31.55 16.46
N PHE A 505 10.74 -32.58 16.79
CA PHE A 505 11.04 -33.97 16.40
C PHE A 505 10.82 -34.25 14.89
N MET A 506 10.14 -33.36 14.15
CA MET A 506 10.11 -33.36 12.68
C MET A 506 11.38 -32.77 12.07
N VAL A 507 12.07 -31.87 12.78
CA VAL A 507 13.40 -31.34 12.40
C VAL A 507 14.45 -32.44 12.55
N GLY A 508 14.39 -33.18 13.67
CA GLY A 508 15.13 -34.42 13.90
C GLY A 508 14.76 -35.06 15.23
N TYR A 509 14.87 -36.38 15.35
CA TYR A 509 14.52 -37.09 16.59
C TYR A 509 15.41 -36.67 17.77
N TYR A 510 14.81 -36.12 18.82
CA TYR A 510 15.48 -35.39 19.92
C TYR A 510 16.29 -34.14 19.49
N SER A 511 15.89 -33.49 18.39
CA SER A 511 16.28 -32.10 18.15
C SER A 511 15.50 -31.18 19.10
N SER A 512 16.11 -30.06 19.45
CA SER A 512 15.52 -28.94 20.18
C SER A 512 15.38 -27.69 19.30
N ASN A 513 15.66 -27.76 17.99
CA ASN A 513 15.77 -26.59 17.10
C ASN A 513 14.40 -25.93 16.82
N GLY A 514 13.84 -25.23 17.82
CA GLY A 514 12.49 -24.67 17.84
C GLY A 514 11.36 -25.69 17.70
N ASP A 515 10.17 -25.28 18.12
CA ASP A 515 8.93 -26.04 17.97
C ASP A 515 8.01 -25.35 16.92
N PRO A 516 6.67 -25.51 16.91
CA PRO A 516 5.82 -24.80 15.96
C PRO A 516 5.80 -23.27 16.13
N SER A 517 5.27 -22.56 15.14
CA SER A 517 4.94 -21.12 15.17
C SER A 517 4.14 -20.82 13.90
N ALA A 518 3.23 -19.84 13.93
CA ALA A 518 2.31 -19.53 12.86
C ALA A 518 2.60 -18.17 12.21
N VAL A 519 2.59 -18.08 10.87
CA VAL A 519 2.72 -16.78 10.19
C VAL A 519 1.88 -16.68 8.93
N GLN A 520 1.18 -15.55 8.78
CA GLN A 520 0.46 -15.19 7.57
C GLN A 520 1.40 -14.77 6.44
N ALA A 521 1.27 -15.41 5.27
CA ALA A 521 1.96 -14.94 4.08
C ALA A 521 1.26 -13.66 3.57
N VAL A 522 2.02 -12.58 3.37
CA VAL A 522 1.50 -11.33 2.82
C VAL A 522 1.30 -11.47 1.29
N PRO A 523 0.15 -11.10 0.72
CA PRO A 523 -0.04 -11.10 -0.73
C PRO A 523 0.84 -10.04 -1.41
N VAL A 524 1.33 -10.32 -2.62
CA VAL A 524 2.32 -9.45 -3.30
C VAL A 524 1.76 -8.06 -3.63
N GLU A 525 0.44 -7.92 -3.72
CA GLU A 525 -0.24 -6.62 -3.86
C GLU A 525 -0.08 -5.70 -2.63
N GLN A 526 0.25 -6.27 -1.46
CA GLN A 526 0.29 -5.54 -0.19
C GLN A 526 1.72 -5.25 0.32
N TYR A 527 2.78 -5.64 -0.38
CA TYR A 527 4.17 -5.39 0.03
C TYR A 527 4.50 -3.88 0.23
N LEU A 528 5.49 -3.57 1.08
CA LEU A 528 5.94 -2.20 1.38
C LEU A 528 7.37 -1.95 0.86
N THR A 529 7.78 -0.69 0.79
CA THR A 529 9.18 -0.28 0.46
C THR A 529 10.04 -0.04 1.69
N ASP A 530 9.43 0.07 2.87
CA ASP A 530 10.05 0.50 4.13
C ASP A 530 9.51 -0.33 5.28
N TYR A 531 10.40 -0.80 6.15
CA TYR A 531 10.07 -1.58 7.35
C TYR A 531 10.94 -1.13 8.53
N VAL A 532 10.39 -1.23 9.75
CA VAL A 532 11.15 -1.13 11.01
C VAL A 532 10.62 -2.23 11.94
N VAL A 533 11.43 -3.25 12.22
CA VAL A 533 10.99 -4.50 12.88
C VAL A 533 11.81 -4.79 14.15
N LEU A 534 11.26 -5.62 15.05
CA LEU A 534 11.94 -6.12 16.25
C LEU A 534 12.42 -7.56 16.07
N VAL A 535 13.72 -7.78 16.18
CA VAL A 535 14.23 -9.08 16.64
C VAL A 535 14.21 -9.04 18.17
N PRO A 536 13.30 -9.77 18.86
CA PRO A 536 13.23 -9.78 20.31
C PRO A 536 14.57 -10.20 20.92
N THR A 537 14.89 -9.65 22.09
CA THR A 537 16.08 -10.06 22.83
C THR A 537 15.91 -11.45 23.42
N THR A 538 17.02 -12.19 23.60
CA THR A 538 17.11 -13.53 24.25
C THR A 538 16.86 -14.75 23.38
N TRP A 539 16.88 -14.61 22.05
CA TRP A 539 16.68 -15.71 21.11
C TRP A 539 18.02 -16.19 20.51
N MET A 540 18.20 -17.51 20.34
CA MET A 540 19.44 -18.08 19.80
C MET A 540 19.60 -17.96 18.28
N ASN A 541 18.50 -17.89 17.52
CA ASN A 541 18.51 -17.95 16.06
C ASN A 541 17.47 -16.99 15.49
N ASP A 542 17.89 -15.91 14.82
CA ASP A 542 16.97 -14.91 14.27
C ASP A 542 17.23 -14.60 12.80
N TYR A 543 16.14 -14.52 12.03
CA TYR A 543 16.18 -14.37 10.58
C TYR A 543 15.09 -13.43 10.06
N LEU A 544 15.48 -12.63 9.06
CA LEU A 544 14.56 -11.91 8.20
C LEU A 544 14.39 -12.70 6.90
N VAL A 545 13.18 -13.20 6.64
CA VAL A 545 12.81 -13.84 5.37
C VAL A 545 12.31 -12.74 4.44
N LEU A 546 13.12 -12.44 3.42
CA LEU A 546 12.90 -11.31 2.52
C LEU A 546 12.47 -11.82 1.16
N THR A 547 11.37 -11.28 0.62
CA THR A 547 10.82 -11.66 -0.70
C THR A 547 10.77 -10.46 -1.62
N ARG A 548 11.44 -10.52 -2.78
CA ARG A 548 11.49 -9.40 -3.73
C ARG A 548 11.27 -9.85 -5.17
N HIS A 549 10.95 -8.90 -6.05
CA HIS A 549 11.15 -9.10 -7.50
C HIS A 549 12.64 -9.30 -7.80
N SER A 550 12.95 -10.26 -8.68
CA SER A 550 14.34 -10.66 -8.95
C SER A 550 15.16 -9.49 -9.48
N GLY A 551 16.28 -9.21 -8.81
CA GLY A 551 17.16 -8.07 -9.12
C GLY A 551 16.76 -6.71 -8.55
N ALA A 552 15.63 -6.58 -7.82
CA ALA A 552 15.33 -5.38 -7.04
C ALA A 552 16.31 -5.21 -5.87
N ASN A 553 16.62 -3.98 -5.46
CA ASN A 553 17.52 -3.75 -4.32
C ASN A 553 16.74 -3.75 -3.01
N VAL A 554 17.25 -4.47 -2.01
CA VAL A 554 16.76 -4.47 -0.62
C VAL A 554 17.97 -4.32 0.30
N THR A 555 17.84 -3.48 1.32
CA THR A 555 18.85 -3.26 2.36
C THR A 555 18.32 -3.61 3.73
N VAL A 556 19.20 -4.12 4.60
CA VAL A 556 18.99 -4.22 6.06
C VAL A 556 20.02 -3.31 6.71
N ASP A 557 19.57 -2.36 7.52
CA ASP A 557 20.40 -1.35 8.19
C ASP A 557 21.34 -0.59 7.24
N GLY A 558 20.80 -0.24 6.06
CA GLY A 558 21.52 0.42 4.97
C GLY A 558 22.51 -0.48 4.21
N THR A 559 22.67 -1.75 4.59
CA THR A 559 23.55 -2.72 3.93
C THR A 559 22.78 -3.55 2.89
N PRO A 560 23.17 -3.56 1.60
CA PRO A 560 22.50 -4.35 0.58
C PRO A 560 22.58 -5.85 0.81
N VAL A 561 21.44 -6.55 0.66
CA VAL A 561 21.33 -8.00 0.92
C VAL A 561 21.91 -8.81 -0.25
N SER A 562 23.10 -9.38 -0.05
CA SER A 562 23.86 -10.12 -1.06
C SER A 562 23.35 -11.54 -1.36
N GLY A 563 22.39 -12.06 -0.59
CA GLY A 563 21.83 -13.40 -0.75
C GLY A 563 22.49 -14.47 0.15
N PRO A 564 22.27 -15.77 -0.11
CA PRO A 564 21.65 -16.32 -1.32
C PRO A 564 20.17 -15.97 -1.48
N TRP A 565 19.74 -15.87 -2.73
CA TRP A 565 18.35 -15.63 -3.14
C TRP A 565 17.85 -16.87 -3.91
N ALA A 566 16.80 -17.52 -3.43
CA ALA A 566 16.19 -18.69 -4.06
C ALA A 566 14.94 -18.28 -4.87
N GLY A 567 14.84 -18.72 -6.13
CA GLY A 567 13.73 -18.36 -7.01
C GLY A 567 12.44 -19.13 -6.70
N ALA A 568 11.33 -18.43 -6.48
CA ALA A 568 10.02 -19.03 -6.19
C ALA A 568 9.36 -19.56 -7.48
N GLY A 569 9.89 -20.67 -8.01
CA GLY A 569 9.52 -21.16 -9.34
C GLY A 569 9.92 -20.18 -10.44
N SER A 570 9.15 -20.14 -11.53
CA SER A 570 9.35 -19.21 -12.65
C SER A 570 8.58 -17.88 -12.50
N SER A 571 8.28 -17.44 -11.27
CA SER A 571 7.43 -16.28 -10.98
C SER A 571 8.10 -14.91 -11.20
N GLY A 572 9.44 -14.86 -11.23
CA GLY A 572 10.18 -13.60 -11.16
C GLY A 572 10.29 -13.01 -9.76
N PHE A 573 9.89 -13.76 -8.72
CA PHE A 573 10.19 -13.45 -7.31
C PHE A 573 11.30 -14.37 -6.77
N GLU A 574 12.08 -13.85 -5.83
CA GLU A 574 13.14 -14.56 -5.13
C GLU A 574 13.16 -14.25 -3.63
N VAL A 575 13.59 -15.24 -2.84
CA VAL A 575 13.51 -15.25 -1.36
C VAL A 575 14.90 -15.45 -0.75
N ALA A 576 15.29 -14.56 0.16
CA ALA A 576 16.48 -14.70 1.00
C ALA A 576 16.10 -14.96 2.45
N ARG A 577 17.01 -15.60 3.21
CA ARG A 577 16.97 -15.70 4.67
C ARG A 577 18.22 -15.02 5.19
N VAL A 578 18.05 -13.86 5.79
CA VAL A 578 19.14 -13.04 6.30
C VAL A 578 19.24 -13.28 7.81
N PRO A 579 20.29 -13.96 8.32
CA PRO A 579 20.52 -14.05 9.75
C PRO A 579 20.81 -12.64 10.30
N VAL A 580 20.21 -12.34 11.45
CA VAL A 580 20.31 -11.04 12.13
C VAL A 580 20.66 -11.24 13.61
N SER A 581 20.56 -10.18 14.42
CA SER A 581 20.87 -10.18 15.86
C SER A 581 19.75 -9.51 16.62
N ASP A 582 19.63 -9.75 17.93
CA ASP A 582 18.72 -9.02 18.83
C ASP A 582 18.72 -7.51 18.55
N GLY A 583 17.55 -6.90 18.40
CA GLY A 583 17.40 -5.45 18.26
C GLY A 583 16.45 -4.98 17.17
N VAL A 584 16.67 -3.73 16.71
CA VAL A 584 15.79 -3.03 15.78
C VAL A 584 16.45 -2.97 14.41
N HIS A 585 15.77 -3.50 13.39
CA HIS A 585 16.25 -3.46 12.01
C HIS A 585 15.42 -2.51 11.16
N VAL A 586 16.10 -1.67 10.38
CA VAL A 586 15.49 -0.78 9.40
C VAL A 586 15.75 -1.34 8.02
N LEU A 587 14.69 -1.70 7.29
CA LEU A 587 14.79 -2.20 5.92
C LEU A 587 14.20 -1.21 4.94
N SER A 588 14.82 -1.12 3.76
CA SER A 588 14.30 -0.35 2.63
C SER A 588 14.64 -1.00 1.29
N GLY A 589 13.79 -0.80 0.30
CA GLY A 589 13.97 -1.35 -1.05
C GLY A 589 13.54 -0.38 -2.17
N ASP A 590 14.10 -0.57 -3.37
CA ASP A 590 13.77 0.25 -4.54
C ASP A 590 12.47 -0.17 -5.24
N GLN A 591 11.88 -1.28 -4.80
CA GLN A 591 10.57 -1.80 -5.17
C GLN A 591 9.91 -2.41 -3.92
N PRO A 592 8.57 -2.59 -3.90
CA PRO A 592 7.89 -3.29 -2.81
C PRO A 592 8.42 -4.72 -2.62
N PHE A 593 8.69 -5.08 -1.37
CA PHE A 593 9.17 -6.40 -0.96
C PHE A 593 8.43 -6.88 0.30
N GLY A 594 8.36 -8.19 0.50
CA GLY A 594 7.78 -8.81 1.69
C GLY A 594 8.83 -9.11 2.75
N VAL A 595 8.43 -9.00 4.02
CA VAL A 595 9.25 -9.34 5.20
C VAL A 595 8.44 -10.24 6.12
N ILE A 596 9.01 -11.39 6.49
CA ILE A 596 8.65 -12.14 7.70
C ILE A 596 9.85 -12.09 8.64
N VAL A 597 9.60 -11.80 9.92
CA VAL A 597 10.57 -11.98 11.01
C VAL A 597 10.31 -13.35 11.60
N VAL A 598 11.35 -14.13 11.88
CA VAL A 598 11.24 -15.45 12.49
C VAL A 598 12.48 -15.75 13.32
N GLY A 599 12.29 -16.35 14.49
CA GLY A 599 13.38 -16.90 15.28
C GLY A 599 12.97 -18.11 16.11
N TRP A 600 13.96 -18.78 16.69
CA TRP A 600 13.75 -19.97 17.52
C TRP A 600 14.91 -20.24 18.48
N ASP A 601 14.57 -20.90 19.59
CA ASP A 601 15.49 -21.33 20.64
C ASP A 601 15.41 -22.86 20.87
N ASP A 602 15.89 -23.35 22.01
CA ASP A 602 15.70 -24.76 22.43
C ASP A 602 14.22 -25.02 22.81
N TYR A 603 13.43 -25.61 21.91
CA TYR A 603 11.98 -25.88 22.06
C TYR A 603 11.10 -24.64 22.26
N ASP A 604 11.43 -23.52 21.61
CA ASP A 604 10.64 -22.28 21.60
C ASP A 604 10.75 -21.62 20.21
N SER A 605 9.75 -20.86 19.74
CA SER A 605 9.73 -20.22 18.41
C SER A 605 8.81 -19.00 18.32
N TYR A 606 9.10 -18.09 17.39
CA TYR A 606 8.19 -17.01 17.03
C TYR A 606 8.29 -16.67 15.53
N ALA A 607 7.20 -16.24 14.92
CA ALA A 607 7.21 -15.72 13.55
C ALA A 607 6.09 -14.69 13.34
N TYR A 608 6.36 -13.58 12.66
CA TYR A 608 5.33 -12.60 12.34
C TYR A 608 5.60 -11.83 11.03
N PRO A 609 4.56 -11.30 10.36
CA PRO A 609 4.73 -10.46 9.18
C PRO A 609 5.31 -9.10 9.56
N GLY A 610 6.44 -8.68 8.98
CA GLY A 610 7.09 -7.41 9.34
C GLY A 610 6.24 -6.16 9.09
N GLY A 611 5.19 -6.29 8.26
CA GLY A 611 4.27 -5.21 7.87
C GLY A 611 3.68 -5.41 6.47
N LEU A 612 2.55 -4.75 6.20
CA LEU A 612 1.85 -4.80 4.91
C LEU A 612 0.95 -3.57 4.69
N ASN A 613 0.59 -3.29 3.43
CA ASN A 613 -0.61 -2.53 3.12
C ASN A 613 -1.86 -3.34 3.51
N LEU A 614 -2.91 -2.63 3.90
CA LEU A 614 -4.22 -3.18 4.28
C LEU A 614 -5.32 -2.59 3.37
N ARG A 615 -4.96 -2.44 2.10
CA ARG A 615 -5.84 -1.93 1.04
C ARG A 615 -6.91 -2.96 0.71
N ILE A 616 -8.12 -2.49 0.40
CA ILE A 616 -9.20 -3.34 -0.09
C ILE A 616 -8.84 -3.79 -1.51
N ILE A 617 -8.43 -5.06 -1.64
CA ILE A 617 -8.16 -5.72 -2.92
C ILE A 617 -9.16 -6.85 -3.21
N ASN A 618 -10.00 -7.19 -2.24
CA ASN A 618 -11.15 -8.05 -2.34
C ASN A 618 -12.43 -7.32 -1.86
N PRO A 619 -13.18 -6.61 -2.74
CA PRO A 619 -14.50 -6.08 -2.39
C PRO A 619 -15.50 -7.23 -2.18
N VAL A 620 -16.17 -7.24 -1.03
CA VAL A 620 -17.13 -8.26 -0.58
C VAL A 620 -18.56 -7.72 -0.64
#